data_AF-A0A934F582-F1
#
_entry.id   AF-A0A934F582-F1
#
_cell.length_a   1.000
_cell.length_b   1.000
_cell.length_c   1.000
_cell.angle_alpha   90.00
_cell.angle_beta   90.00
_cell.angle_gamma   90.00
#
_symmetry.space_group_name_H-M   'P 1'
#
loop_
_entity.id
_entity.type
_entity.pdbx_description
1 polymer ?
#
loop_
_entity_poly.entity_id
_entity_poly.type
_entity_poly.pdbx_seq_one_letter_code
_entity_poly.pdbx_strand_id
1 'polypeptide(L)'
;MDKPSKKTALRDSILKRKSASKPIAFSLDEVRAIAQTVTTKTVHPFPTKTVAKNGATGKAANGDTASKAKPQHVKAASLADILGFNPKSGKPAPTLSDKDVPEKFKRYYKLLIDLRSHLTEEIERHSEETLKRSSKDDAGDLSAYGQHMADAGTDTFDRDFALSMVASEQEALSEIDAAIKRIHDGTYGICEITQKPIAKERLLAVPFTRYSAEAQKDLERNRHRSRTQAGLFGEMGEDGGKMMDDGGGDE
;
A
#
# COMPACT_ATOMS: atom_id res chain seq x y z
N MET A 1 4.92 -47.43 -46.04
CA MET A 1 4.21 -46.14 -46.18
C MET A 1 3.22 -46.01 -45.03
N ASP A 2 3.67 -45.44 -43.91
CA ASP A 2 2.83 -45.27 -42.72
C ASP A 2 2.06 -43.94 -42.80
N LYS A 3 0.73 -44.03 -42.78
CA LYS A 3 -0.15 -42.85 -42.81
C LYS A 3 0.03 -42.06 -41.51
N PRO A 4 0.31 -40.74 -41.56
CA PRO A 4 0.49 -39.96 -40.36
C PRO A 4 -0.81 -39.90 -39.54
N SER A 5 -0.68 -40.14 -38.24
CA SER A 5 -1.77 -40.10 -37.27
C SER A 5 -2.45 -38.73 -37.26
N LYS A 6 -3.78 -38.70 -37.07
CA LYS A 6 -4.57 -37.46 -37.00
C LYS A 6 -4.02 -36.46 -35.97
N LYS A 7 -3.33 -36.93 -34.94
CA LYS A 7 -2.66 -36.08 -33.92
C LYS A 7 -1.41 -35.37 -34.45
N THR A 8 -0.63 -35.97 -35.34
CA THR A 8 0.55 -35.30 -35.93
C THR A 8 0.12 -34.29 -37.00
N ALA A 9 -0.91 -34.61 -37.80
CA ALA A 9 -1.50 -33.65 -38.74
C ALA A 9 -2.07 -32.40 -38.06
N LEU A 10 -2.70 -32.55 -36.89
CA LEU A 10 -3.25 -31.42 -36.14
C LEU A 10 -2.15 -30.53 -35.55
N ARG A 11 -1.05 -31.14 -35.07
CA ARG A 11 0.12 -30.40 -34.57
C ARG A 11 0.80 -29.60 -35.68
N ASP A 12 1.02 -30.20 -36.84
CA ASP A 12 1.62 -29.49 -37.99
C ASP A 12 0.72 -28.35 -38.51
N SER A 13 -0.62 -28.50 -38.43
CA SER A 13 -1.56 -27.44 -38.79
C SER A 13 -1.54 -26.23 -37.82
N ILE A 14 -1.17 -26.46 -36.56
CA ILE A 14 -1.05 -25.39 -35.55
C ILE A 14 0.28 -24.65 -35.74
N LEU A 15 1.38 -25.37 -35.98
CA LEU A 15 2.69 -24.78 -36.23
C LEU A 15 2.79 -24.03 -37.57
N LYS A 16 1.95 -24.38 -38.56
CA LYS A 16 1.91 -23.70 -39.86
C LYS A 16 1.04 -22.43 -39.89
N ARG A 17 0.24 -22.17 -38.84
CA ARG A 17 -0.50 -20.90 -38.71
C ARG A 17 0.43 -19.78 -38.25
N LYS A 18 1.16 -19.22 -39.22
CA LYS A 18 1.81 -17.92 -39.11
C LYS A 18 0.80 -16.86 -39.52
N SER A 19 0.02 -16.36 -38.58
CA SER A 19 -0.78 -15.14 -38.76
C SER A 19 -0.64 -14.27 -37.52
N ALA A 20 0.01 -13.13 -37.69
CA ALA A 20 0.08 -12.09 -36.69
C ALA A 20 -1.35 -11.70 -36.27
N SER A 21 -1.74 -12.06 -35.05
CA SER A 21 -2.83 -11.37 -34.38
C SER A 21 -2.35 -9.96 -34.13
N LYS A 22 -2.80 -9.00 -34.95
CA LYS A 22 -2.63 -7.59 -34.63
C LYS A 22 -3.22 -7.40 -33.22
N PRO A 23 -2.50 -6.74 -32.29
CA PRO A 23 -3.08 -6.44 -30.98
C PRO A 23 -4.35 -5.63 -31.23
N ILE A 24 -5.36 -5.84 -30.39
CA ILE A 24 -6.59 -5.05 -30.35
C ILE A 24 -6.18 -3.64 -29.95
N ALA A 25 -5.74 -2.86 -30.94
CA ALA A 25 -5.38 -1.47 -30.81
C ALA A 25 -6.53 -0.70 -31.44
N PHE A 26 -7.34 -0.05 -30.61
CA PHE A 26 -8.33 0.91 -31.04
C PHE A 26 -7.65 1.92 -31.95
N SER A 27 -8.07 1.96 -33.21
CA SER A 27 -7.56 2.94 -34.16
C SER A 27 -8.10 4.33 -33.80
N LEU A 28 -7.31 5.38 -33.99
CA LEU A 28 -7.75 6.75 -33.71
C LEU A 28 -9.01 7.14 -34.52
N ASP A 29 -9.27 6.46 -35.63
CA ASP A 29 -10.47 6.63 -36.43
C ASP A 29 -11.73 6.04 -35.77
N GLU A 30 -11.62 4.93 -35.02
CA GLU A 30 -12.74 4.39 -34.21
C GLU A 30 -13.09 5.31 -33.04
N VAL A 31 -12.09 5.89 -32.38
CA VAL A 31 -12.31 6.87 -31.30
C VAL A 31 -12.99 8.13 -31.83
N ARG A 32 -12.61 8.59 -33.04
CA ARG A 32 -13.23 9.75 -33.69
C ARG A 32 -14.67 9.48 -34.12
N ALA A 33 -14.98 8.26 -34.59
CA ALA A 33 -16.34 7.86 -34.92
C ALA A 33 -17.25 7.80 -33.68
N ILE A 34 -16.74 7.28 -32.56
CA ILE A 34 -17.48 7.27 -31.29
C ILE A 34 -17.73 8.71 -30.80
N ALA A 35 -16.72 9.59 -30.86
CA ALA A 35 -16.89 10.99 -30.49
C ALA A 35 -17.97 11.72 -31.31
N GLN A 36 -18.10 11.41 -32.61
CA GLN A 36 -19.15 11.98 -33.46
C GLN A 36 -20.55 11.46 -33.09
N THR A 37 -20.69 10.18 -32.77
CA THR A 37 -21.99 9.58 -32.40
C THR A 37 -22.54 10.03 -31.04
N VAL A 38 -21.68 10.53 -30.15
CA VAL A 38 -22.10 11.09 -28.85
C VAL A 38 -22.70 12.50 -29.01
N THR A 39 -22.33 13.25 -30.06
CA THR A 39 -22.86 14.62 -30.27
C THR A 39 -24.28 14.68 -30.85
N THR A 40 -24.79 13.58 -31.42
CA THR A 40 -26.10 13.57 -32.09
C THR A 40 -27.23 12.95 -31.26
N LYS A 41 -26.97 12.52 -30.02
CA LYS A 41 -28.03 12.02 -29.14
C LYS A 41 -28.69 13.19 -28.40
N THR A 42 -29.77 13.64 -29.02
CA THR A 42 -30.75 14.62 -28.53
C THR A 42 -31.14 14.38 -27.08
N VAL A 43 -30.95 15.43 -26.27
CA VAL A 43 -31.56 15.66 -24.97
C VAL A 43 -33.07 15.64 -25.15
N HIS A 44 -33.77 14.70 -24.50
CA HIS A 44 -35.20 14.81 -24.27
C HIS A 44 -35.42 15.70 -23.04
N PRO A 45 -36.02 16.90 -23.16
CA PRO A 45 -36.33 17.75 -22.02
C PRO A 45 -37.57 17.22 -21.27
N PHE A 46 -37.42 16.98 -19.97
CA PHE A 46 -38.53 16.81 -19.04
C PHE A 46 -39.28 18.16 -18.88
N PRO A 47 -40.63 18.18 -18.94
CA PRO A 47 -41.39 19.43 -18.83
C PRO A 47 -41.45 19.94 -17.40
N THR A 48 -40.90 21.12 -17.17
CA THR A 48 -41.10 21.92 -15.95
C THR A 48 -42.43 22.65 -16.01
N LYS A 49 -43.33 22.35 -15.08
CA LYS A 49 -44.62 23.02 -14.93
C LYS A 49 -44.41 24.40 -14.29
N THR A 50 -44.99 25.40 -14.94
CA THR A 50 -44.93 26.82 -14.64
C THR A 50 -45.64 27.19 -13.34
N VAL A 51 -45.01 28.09 -12.59
CA VAL A 51 -45.54 28.77 -11.40
C VAL A 51 -46.45 29.92 -11.86
N ALA A 52 -47.70 29.93 -11.40
CA ALA A 52 -48.61 31.07 -11.49
C ALA A 52 -48.49 31.91 -10.20
N LYS A 53 -48.32 33.22 -10.38
CA LYS A 53 -48.47 34.24 -9.33
C LYS A 53 -49.92 34.30 -8.84
N ASN A 54 -50.10 34.48 -7.54
CA ASN A 54 -51.06 35.42 -6.97
C ASN A 54 -50.55 35.85 -5.59
N GLY A 55 -50.58 37.16 -5.33
CA GLY A 55 -50.13 37.76 -4.08
C GLY A 55 -51.26 37.99 -3.09
N ALA A 56 -50.89 38.17 -1.81
CA ALA A 56 -51.37 39.24 -0.93
C ALA A 56 -50.78 39.06 0.49
N THR A 57 -49.99 40.06 0.91
CA THR A 57 -49.93 40.74 2.23
C THR A 57 -49.91 39.94 3.55
N GLY A 58 -48.90 40.21 4.39
CA GLY A 58 -49.01 39.99 5.84
C GLY A 58 -47.72 40.08 6.67
N LYS A 59 -47.32 41.31 7.02
CA LYS A 59 -46.76 41.77 8.32
C LYS A 59 -45.49 41.11 8.91
N ALA A 60 -44.48 41.97 9.13
CA ALA A 60 -43.26 41.71 9.87
C ALA A 60 -43.49 41.48 11.38
N ALA A 61 -42.69 40.57 11.95
CA ALA A 61 -42.25 40.61 13.35
C ALA A 61 -40.88 39.92 13.46
N ASN A 62 -39.91 40.65 14.02
CA ASN A 62 -38.53 40.23 14.27
C ASN A 62 -38.46 38.98 15.15
N GLY A 63 -37.57 38.06 14.79
CA GLY A 63 -37.06 37.01 15.66
C GLY A 63 -35.64 36.68 15.22
N ASP A 64 -34.66 37.12 16.00
CA ASP A 64 -33.28 36.65 15.93
C ASP A 64 -33.26 35.12 15.97
N THR A 65 -32.65 34.47 14.97
CA THR A 65 -31.94 33.20 15.11
C THR A 65 -31.29 32.78 13.79
N ALA A 66 -30.13 32.15 13.94
CA ALA A 66 -29.41 31.35 12.94
C ALA A 66 -28.72 32.12 11.81
N SER A 67 -27.47 32.54 12.09
CA SER A 67 -26.45 32.60 11.04
C SER A 67 -26.44 31.27 10.30
N LYS A 68 -26.67 31.27 8.99
CA LYS A 68 -26.46 30.11 8.13
C LYS A 68 -25.03 29.61 8.32
N ALA A 69 -24.87 28.51 9.05
CA ALA A 69 -23.62 27.79 9.13
C ALA A 69 -23.28 27.32 7.72
N LYS A 70 -22.17 27.83 7.18
CA LYS A 70 -21.56 27.27 5.97
C LYS A 70 -21.34 25.77 6.27
N PRO A 71 -21.69 24.84 5.36
CA PRO A 71 -21.29 23.46 5.54
C PRO A 71 -19.76 23.48 5.62
N GLN A 72 -19.23 23.24 6.81
CA GLN A 72 -17.83 22.89 6.96
C GLN A 72 -17.71 21.57 6.22
N HIS A 73 -17.25 21.61 4.98
CA HIS A 73 -16.67 20.45 4.35
C HIS A 73 -15.42 20.15 5.18
N VAL A 74 -15.61 19.47 6.31
CA VAL A 74 -14.54 18.79 7.02
C VAL A 74 -14.02 17.80 6.01
N LYS A 75 -12.94 18.20 5.33
CA LYS A 75 -12.18 17.29 4.47
C LYS A 75 -11.87 16.12 5.38
N ALA A 76 -12.38 14.94 5.06
CA ALA A 76 -12.03 13.73 5.78
C ALA A 76 -10.51 13.73 5.93
N ALA A 77 -10.04 13.67 7.17
CA ALA A 77 -8.61 13.66 7.45
C ALA A 77 -7.99 12.52 6.62
N SER A 78 -6.86 12.79 5.95
CA SER A 78 -6.16 11.72 5.24
C SER A 78 -5.82 10.60 6.24
N LEU A 79 -5.71 9.33 5.82
CA LEU A 79 -5.20 8.24 6.66
C LEU A 79 -3.90 8.68 7.33
N ALA A 80 -3.09 9.41 6.58
CA ALA A 80 -1.84 9.98 7.05
C ALA A 80 -2.07 10.99 8.20
N ASP A 81 -3.13 11.80 8.17
CA ASP A 81 -3.49 12.69 9.28
C ASP A 81 -4.09 11.93 10.48
N ILE A 82 -4.90 10.89 10.24
CA ILE A 82 -5.49 10.04 11.30
C ILE A 82 -4.41 9.25 12.03
N LEU A 83 -3.45 8.71 11.27
CA LEU A 83 -2.31 7.96 11.82
C LEU A 83 -1.19 8.89 12.32
N GLY A 84 -1.29 10.21 12.14
CA GLY A 84 -0.28 11.18 12.59
C GLY A 84 1.01 11.21 11.75
N PHE A 85 0.97 10.65 10.55
CA PHE A 85 2.08 10.50 9.60
C PHE A 85 1.81 11.20 8.27
N ASN A 86 1.36 12.46 8.29
CA ASN A 86 1.20 13.21 7.06
C ASN A 86 2.58 13.53 6.44
N PRO A 87 2.95 12.90 5.30
CA PRO A 87 4.27 13.08 4.67
C PRO A 87 4.46 14.52 4.15
N LYS A 88 3.39 15.30 4.05
CA LYS A 88 3.41 16.72 3.63
C LYS A 88 3.43 17.70 4.81
N SER A 89 3.09 17.30 6.04
CA SER A 89 3.10 18.19 7.22
C SER A 89 4.35 18.04 8.09
N GLY A 90 5.07 16.92 7.99
CA GLY A 90 6.43 16.82 8.51
C GLY A 90 7.31 17.82 7.77
N LYS A 91 8.12 18.59 8.51
CA LYS A 91 9.21 19.38 7.87
C LYS A 91 9.89 18.43 6.88
N PRO A 92 9.95 18.74 5.57
CA PRO A 92 10.59 17.85 4.62
C PRO A 92 11.98 17.58 5.19
N ALA A 93 12.31 16.29 5.40
CA ALA A 93 13.66 15.90 5.79
C ALA A 93 14.61 16.71 4.90
N PRO A 94 15.59 17.42 5.51
CA PRO A 94 16.33 18.48 4.84
C PRO A 94 16.72 17.98 3.46
N THR A 95 16.30 18.69 2.42
CA THR A 95 16.64 18.40 1.03
C THR A 95 18.16 18.51 0.91
N LEU A 96 18.85 17.42 1.23
CA LEU A 96 20.30 17.36 1.24
C LEU A 96 20.77 17.53 -0.19
N SER A 97 21.63 18.53 -0.37
CA SER A 97 22.14 18.84 -1.68
C SER A 97 23.13 17.75 -2.10
N ASP A 98 23.11 17.38 -3.38
CA ASP A 98 24.02 16.38 -4.00
C ASP A 98 25.52 16.72 -3.78
N LYS A 99 25.82 17.91 -3.26
CA LYS A 99 27.14 18.49 -3.06
C LYS A 99 27.82 18.02 -1.77
N ASP A 100 27.05 17.64 -0.76
CA ASP A 100 27.57 17.28 0.57
C ASP A 100 27.98 15.80 0.67
N VAL A 101 27.69 15.01 -0.38
CA VAL A 101 27.88 13.56 -0.39
C VAL A 101 29.27 13.17 -0.94
N PRO A 102 30.03 12.30 -0.24
CA PRO A 102 31.30 11.77 -0.74
C PRO A 102 31.17 11.09 -2.10
N GLU A 103 32.16 11.26 -2.98
CA GLU A 103 32.11 10.74 -4.36
C GLU A 103 31.91 9.22 -4.45
N LYS A 104 32.47 8.48 -3.48
CA LYS A 104 32.28 7.02 -3.35
C LYS A 104 30.81 6.62 -3.18
N PHE A 105 30.00 7.47 -2.55
CA PHE A 105 28.62 7.15 -2.20
C PHE A 105 27.57 7.83 -3.08
N LYS A 106 27.94 8.74 -3.97
CA LYS A 106 27.02 9.45 -4.89
C LYS A 106 26.10 8.52 -5.68
N ARG A 107 26.64 7.38 -6.16
CA ARG A 107 25.83 6.41 -6.91
C ARG A 107 24.71 5.80 -6.05
N TYR A 108 25.02 5.42 -4.81
CA TYR A 108 24.03 4.86 -3.89
C TYR A 108 23.03 5.91 -3.42
N TYR A 109 23.50 7.14 -3.19
CA TYR A 109 22.65 8.27 -2.79
C TYR A 109 21.56 8.56 -3.84
N LYS A 110 21.93 8.62 -5.13
CA LYS A 110 20.96 8.79 -6.22
C LYS A 110 19.91 7.67 -6.25
N LEU A 111 20.36 6.43 -6.04
CA LEU A 111 19.47 5.27 -6.00
C LEU A 111 18.52 5.31 -4.80
N LEU A 112 18.99 5.77 -3.63
CA LEU A 112 18.15 5.97 -2.44
C LEU A 112 17.11 7.08 -2.64
N ILE A 113 17.47 8.18 -3.30
CA ILE A 113 16.50 9.25 -3.62
C ILE A 113 15.40 8.73 -4.55
N ASP A 114 15.79 8.04 -5.62
CA ASP A 114 14.86 7.47 -6.59
C ASP A 114 13.87 6.49 -5.91
N LEU A 115 14.41 5.62 -5.06
CA LEU A 115 13.62 4.66 -4.29
C LEU A 115 12.69 5.35 -3.27
N ARG A 116 13.16 6.44 -2.64
CA ARG A 116 12.35 7.26 -1.72
C ARG A 116 11.18 7.91 -2.44
N SER A 117 11.40 8.54 -3.60
CA SER A 117 10.32 9.14 -4.39
C SER A 117 9.31 8.09 -4.81
N HIS A 118 9.77 6.95 -5.33
CA HIS A 118 8.91 5.86 -5.77
C HIS A 118 8.04 5.32 -4.62
N LEU A 119 8.62 5.03 -3.45
CA LEU A 119 7.85 4.56 -2.30
C LEU A 119 6.88 5.61 -1.75
N THR A 120 7.25 6.89 -1.80
CA THR A 120 6.35 7.96 -1.35
C THR A 120 5.10 8.04 -2.24
N GLU A 121 5.27 7.90 -3.55
CA GLU A 121 4.17 7.85 -4.52
C GLU A 121 3.28 6.61 -4.32
N GLU A 122 3.88 5.44 -4.12
CA GLU A 122 3.15 4.20 -3.87
C GLU A 122 2.34 4.25 -2.57
N ILE A 123 2.91 4.79 -1.49
CA ILE A 123 2.21 4.99 -0.21
C ILE A 123 1.02 5.94 -0.39
N GLU A 124 1.17 7.04 -1.13
CA GLU A 124 0.06 7.97 -1.40
C GLU A 124 -1.05 7.27 -2.18
N ARG A 125 -0.69 6.48 -3.21
CA ARG A 125 -1.66 5.70 -4.00
C ARG A 125 -2.40 4.65 -3.18
N HIS A 126 -1.68 3.83 -2.41
CA HIS A 126 -2.27 2.75 -1.62
C HIS A 126 -3.08 3.28 -0.42
N SER A 127 -2.64 4.37 0.19
CA SER A 127 -3.39 5.02 1.27
C SER A 127 -4.70 5.63 0.77
N GLU A 128 -4.70 6.29 -0.40
CA GLU A 128 -5.93 6.82 -0.99
C GLU A 128 -6.95 5.72 -1.35
N GLU A 129 -6.49 4.60 -1.91
CA GLU A 129 -7.36 3.47 -2.25
C GLU A 129 -8.02 2.89 -1.01
N THR A 130 -7.23 2.65 0.05
CA THR A 130 -7.71 2.09 1.32
C THR A 130 -8.73 3.01 1.98
N LEU A 131 -8.49 4.34 1.96
CA LEU A 131 -9.39 5.34 2.52
C LEU A 131 -10.70 5.50 1.76
N LYS A 132 -10.65 5.46 0.43
CA LYS A 132 -11.86 5.60 -0.41
C LYS A 132 -12.84 4.45 -0.15
N ARG A 133 -12.32 3.24 0.12
CA ARG A 133 -13.13 2.09 0.53
C ARG A 133 -13.74 2.32 1.92
N SER A 134 -12.92 2.64 2.93
CA SER A 134 -13.40 2.91 4.31
C SER A 134 -14.45 4.02 4.36
N SER A 135 -14.23 5.13 3.64
CA SER A 135 -15.15 6.27 3.65
C SER A 135 -16.52 5.93 3.07
N LYS A 136 -16.57 4.99 2.10
CA LYS A 136 -17.82 4.54 1.51
C LYS A 136 -18.61 3.64 2.46
N ASP A 137 -17.91 2.81 3.22
CA ASP A 137 -18.50 1.92 4.22
C ASP A 137 -18.96 2.71 5.47
N ASP A 138 -18.17 3.69 5.92
CA ASP A 138 -18.46 4.54 7.09
C ASP A 138 -19.59 5.56 6.83
N ALA A 139 -19.80 5.97 5.57
CA ALA A 139 -20.85 6.91 5.18
C ALA A 139 -22.29 6.34 5.30
N GLY A 140 -22.43 5.10 5.77
CA GLY A 140 -23.74 4.53 6.08
C GLY A 140 -24.61 4.30 4.84
N ASP A 141 -24.01 3.91 3.71
CA ASP A 141 -24.75 3.32 2.58
C ASP A 141 -25.29 1.92 2.99
N LEU A 142 -26.20 1.93 3.96
CA LEU A 142 -26.86 0.77 4.54
C LEU A 142 -27.78 0.07 3.55
N SER A 143 -27.98 0.65 2.35
CA SER A 143 -28.79 0.04 1.30
C SER A 143 -28.17 -1.27 0.77
N ALA A 144 -26.86 -1.43 0.94
CA ALA A 144 -26.10 -2.61 0.52
C ALA A 144 -25.90 -3.64 1.66
N TYR A 145 -26.20 -3.28 2.92
CA TYR A 145 -25.97 -4.11 4.12
C TYR A 145 -26.72 -5.46 4.08
N GLY A 146 -27.85 -5.54 3.38
CA GLY A 146 -28.62 -6.78 3.20
C GLY A 146 -28.04 -7.76 2.17
N GLN A 147 -27.10 -7.34 1.31
CA GLN A 147 -26.53 -8.15 0.22
C GLN A 147 -25.07 -8.55 0.49
N HIS A 148 -24.35 -7.82 1.36
CA HIS A 148 -22.90 -8.00 1.57
C HIS A 148 -22.49 -8.67 2.90
N MET A 149 -23.40 -9.24 3.69
CA MET A 149 -22.99 -9.99 4.91
C MET A 149 -22.08 -11.19 4.59
N ALA A 150 -22.19 -11.77 3.39
CA ALA A 150 -21.29 -12.81 2.92
C ALA A 150 -19.92 -12.27 2.47
N ASP A 151 -19.85 -11.03 2.01
CA ASP A 151 -18.63 -10.39 1.49
C ASP A 151 -17.85 -9.62 2.56
N ALA A 152 -18.48 -9.29 3.69
CA ALA A 152 -17.89 -8.51 4.78
C ALA A 152 -16.57 -9.09 5.32
N GLY A 153 -16.43 -10.42 5.32
CA GLY A 153 -15.17 -11.09 5.70
C GLY A 153 -14.06 -10.87 4.68
N THR A 154 -14.38 -10.92 3.39
CA THR A 154 -13.45 -10.65 2.29
C THR A 154 -13.04 -9.19 2.29
N ASP A 155 -13.99 -8.26 2.42
CA ASP A 155 -13.73 -6.82 2.45
C ASP A 155 -12.83 -6.44 3.64
N THR A 156 -13.06 -7.07 4.80
CA THR A 156 -12.21 -6.87 5.98
C THR A 156 -10.79 -7.39 5.73
N PHE A 157 -10.65 -8.58 5.16
CA PHE A 157 -9.34 -9.16 4.83
C PHE A 157 -8.57 -8.30 3.83
N ASP A 158 -9.23 -7.83 2.77
CA ASP A 158 -8.62 -6.97 1.76
C ASP A 158 -8.16 -5.64 2.35
N ARG A 159 -8.94 -5.07 3.28
CA ARG A 159 -8.57 -3.85 4.01
C ARG A 159 -7.36 -4.09 4.91
N ASP A 160 -7.36 -5.16 5.70
CA ASP A 160 -6.25 -5.48 6.60
C ASP A 160 -4.96 -5.77 5.81
N PHE A 161 -5.08 -6.44 4.67
CA PHE A 161 -3.97 -6.66 3.75
C PHE A 161 -3.43 -5.34 3.18
N ALA A 162 -4.30 -4.44 2.72
CA ALA A 162 -3.90 -3.14 2.21
C ALA A 162 -3.21 -2.29 3.29
N LEU A 163 -3.74 -2.28 4.52
CA LEU A 163 -3.10 -1.61 5.66
C LEU A 163 -1.73 -2.21 6.00
N SER A 164 -1.60 -3.53 5.98
CA SER A 164 -0.32 -4.22 6.20
C SER A 164 0.71 -3.87 5.11
N MET A 165 0.27 -3.74 3.86
CA MET A 165 1.14 -3.33 2.75
C MET A 165 1.66 -1.91 2.97
N VAL A 166 0.76 -0.95 3.24
CA VAL A 166 1.13 0.45 3.53
C VAL A 166 2.08 0.54 4.73
N ALA A 167 1.84 -0.24 5.80
CA ALA A 167 2.74 -0.28 6.95
C ALA A 167 4.15 -0.76 6.58
N SER A 168 4.27 -1.79 5.75
CA SER A 168 5.56 -2.31 5.29
C SER A 168 6.32 -1.33 4.39
N GLU A 169 5.60 -0.59 3.55
CA GLU A 169 6.16 0.45 2.68
C GLU A 169 6.69 1.64 3.52
N GLN A 170 5.96 2.02 4.57
CA GLN A 170 6.41 3.04 5.51
C GLN A 170 7.67 2.62 6.28
N GLU A 171 7.76 1.36 6.70
CA GLU A 171 8.97 0.83 7.34
C GLU A 171 10.17 0.90 6.36
N ALA A 172 9.96 0.51 5.10
CA ALA A 172 10.98 0.62 4.06
C ALA A 172 11.40 2.09 3.80
N LEU A 173 10.45 3.02 3.79
CA LEU A 173 10.72 4.45 3.65
C LEU A 173 11.58 4.99 4.81
N SER A 174 11.25 4.59 6.04
CA SER A 174 12.03 4.95 7.23
C SER A 174 13.46 4.41 7.16
N GLU A 175 13.64 3.17 6.69
CA GLU A 175 14.95 2.55 6.47
C GLU A 175 15.78 3.30 5.39
N ILE A 176 15.14 3.77 4.33
CA ILE A 176 15.79 4.60 3.30
C ILE A 176 16.21 5.96 3.86
N ASP A 177 15.34 6.63 4.61
CA ASP A 177 15.67 7.90 5.25
C ASP A 177 16.82 7.74 6.26
N ALA A 178 16.85 6.62 7.00
CA ALA A 178 17.97 6.27 7.88
C ALA A 178 19.26 6.01 7.09
N ALA A 179 19.19 5.35 5.92
CA ALA A 179 20.36 5.14 5.05
C ALA A 179 20.92 6.46 4.51
N ILE A 180 20.05 7.40 4.10
CA ILE A 180 20.44 8.74 3.66
C ILE A 180 21.16 9.49 4.80
N LYS A 181 20.64 9.43 6.02
CA LYS A 181 21.30 10.01 7.21
C LYS A 181 22.67 9.39 7.45
N ARG A 182 22.81 8.06 7.37
CA ARG A 182 24.10 7.35 7.50
C ARG A 182 25.14 7.78 6.46
N ILE A 183 24.71 8.15 5.24
CA ILE A 183 25.62 8.67 4.21
C ILE A 183 26.20 10.02 4.64
N HIS A 184 25.35 10.88 5.20
CA HIS A 184 25.77 12.19 5.70
C HIS A 184 26.70 12.06 6.92
N ASP A 185 26.37 11.15 7.83
CA ASP A 185 27.17 10.90 9.04
C ASP A 185 28.47 10.13 8.74
N GLY A 186 28.67 9.68 7.49
CA GLY A 186 29.86 8.94 7.06
C GLY A 186 29.92 7.49 7.55
N THR A 187 28.84 6.96 8.13
CA THR A 187 28.74 5.58 8.66
C THR A 187 28.14 4.59 7.67
N TYR A 188 27.73 5.05 6.48
CA TYR A 188 27.15 4.20 5.45
C TYR A 188 28.11 3.12 4.94
N GLY A 189 27.56 1.92 4.74
CA GLY A 189 28.31 0.75 4.28
C GLY A 189 29.04 -0.02 5.38
N ILE A 190 28.81 0.30 6.65
CA ILE A 190 29.28 -0.46 7.82
C ILE A 190 28.09 -1.20 8.43
N CYS A 191 28.26 -2.49 8.74
CA CYS A 191 27.21 -3.29 9.38
C CYS A 191 27.05 -2.89 10.86
N GLU A 192 25.83 -2.58 11.29
CA GLU A 192 25.57 -2.14 12.68
C GLU A 192 25.87 -3.22 13.74
N ILE A 193 25.73 -4.50 13.40
CA ILE A 193 25.96 -5.62 14.33
C ILE A 193 27.43 -6.02 14.37
N THR A 194 28.01 -6.29 13.20
CA THR A 194 29.36 -6.85 13.11
C THR A 194 30.45 -5.79 13.00
N GLN A 195 30.08 -4.53 12.74
CA GLN A 195 31.00 -3.42 12.47
C GLN A 195 31.95 -3.67 11.29
N LYS A 196 31.65 -4.67 10.46
CA LYS A 196 32.38 -5.01 9.24
C LYS A 196 31.85 -4.24 8.03
N PRO A 197 32.69 -3.97 7.01
CA PRO A 197 32.22 -3.35 5.78
C PRO A 197 31.22 -4.26 5.05
N ILE A 198 30.15 -3.67 4.52
CA ILE A 198 29.14 -4.35 3.72
C ILE A 198 29.64 -4.51 2.28
N ALA A 199 29.45 -5.70 1.71
CA ALA A 199 29.83 -5.98 0.33
C ALA A 199 29.16 -4.99 -0.65
N LYS A 200 29.94 -4.45 -1.60
CA LYS A 200 29.45 -3.48 -2.59
C LYS A 200 28.29 -4.02 -3.42
N GLU A 201 28.34 -5.30 -3.79
CA GLU A 201 27.28 -5.99 -4.53
C GLU A 201 25.95 -5.96 -3.77
N ARG A 202 25.98 -6.13 -2.44
CA ARG A 202 24.79 -6.04 -1.59
C ARG A 202 24.25 -4.62 -1.53
N LEU A 203 25.11 -3.61 -1.40
CA LEU A 203 24.68 -2.19 -1.41
C LEU A 203 24.12 -1.77 -2.77
N LEU A 204 24.55 -2.40 -3.87
CA LEU A 204 23.98 -2.17 -5.20
C LEU A 204 22.61 -2.84 -5.36
N ALA A 205 22.43 -4.04 -4.79
CA ALA A 205 21.16 -4.76 -4.85
C ALA A 205 20.11 -4.19 -3.89
N VAL A 206 20.51 -3.87 -2.66
CA VAL A 206 19.64 -3.32 -1.61
C VAL A 206 20.38 -2.17 -0.90
N PRO A 207 20.17 -0.92 -1.33
CA PRO A 207 20.97 0.24 -0.88
C PRO A 207 20.69 0.66 0.55
N PHE A 208 19.48 0.42 1.06
CA PHE A 208 19.10 0.85 2.40
C PHE A 208 19.53 -0.13 3.51
N THR A 209 20.22 -1.23 3.17
CA THR A 209 20.61 -2.26 4.14
C THR A 209 21.41 -1.72 5.32
N ARG A 210 21.06 -2.20 6.53
CA ARG A 210 21.79 -1.94 7.79
C ARG A 210 22.83 -3.00 8.12
N TYR A 211 22.63 -4.21 7.59
CA TYR A 211 23.39 -5.40 7.99
C TYR A 211 24.09 -6.07 6.81
N SER A 212 25.22 -6.71 7.10
CA SER A 212 25.90 -7.63 6.19
C SER A 212 25.05 -8.89 5.97
N ALA A 213 25.32 -9.65 4.90
CA ALA A 213 24.56 -10.87 4.60
C ALA A 213 24.69 -11.94 5.72
N GLU A 214 25.87 -12.04 6.33
CA GLU A 214 26.12 -12.94 7.47
C GLU A 214 25.29 -12.53 8.68
N ALA A 215 25.34 -11.25 9.07
CA ALA A 215 24.59 -10.72 10.20
C ALA A 215 23.08 -10.84 9.99
N GLN A 216 22.60 -10.59 8.76
CA GLN A 216 21.21 -10.76 8.39
C GLN A 216 20.76 -12.23 8.56
N LYS A 217 21.57 -13.18 8.07
CA LYS A 217 21.28 -14.62 8.19
C LYS A 217 21.21 -15.07 9.65
N ASP A 218 22.08 -14.54 10.50
CA ASP A 218 22.09 -14.85 11.93
C ASP A 218 20.88 -14.25 12.65
N LEU A 219 20.49 -13.02 12.32
CA LEU A 219 19.26 -12.39 12.82
C LEU A 219 18.02 -13.19 12.43
N GLU A 220 17.91 -13.59 11.16
CA GLU A 220 16.79 -14.37 10.64
C GLU A 220 16.71 -15.73 11.32
N ARG A 221 17.86 -16.40 11.51
CA ARG A 221 17.96 -17.65 12.26
C ARG A 221 17.51 -17.47 13.71
N ASN A 222 17.95 -16.42 14.38
CA ASN A 222 17.60 -16.17 15.78
C ASN A 222 16.11 -15.79 15.93
N ARG A 223 15.57 -14.99 15.01
CA ARG A 223 14.15 -14.64 14.96
C ARG A 223 13.29 -15.88 14.71
N HIS A 224 13.72 -16.79 13.85
CA HIS A 224 13.00 -18.03 13.59
C HIS A 224 13.00 -18.92 14.83
N ARG A 225 14.14 -19.05 15.53
CA ARG A 225 14.25 -19.80 16.80
C ARG A 225 13.35 -19.22 17.87
N SER A 226 13.37 -17.90 18.06
CA SER A 226 12.53 -17.22 19.05
C SER A 226 11.04 -17.40 18.75
N ARG A 227 10.63 -17.31 17.48
CA ARG A 227 9.22 -17.57 17.10
C ARG A 227 8.82 -19.03 17.28
N THR A 228 9.69 -19.99 16.99
CA THR A 228 9.39 -21.43 17.22
C THR A 228 9.43 -21.79 18.70
N GLN A 229 10.30 -21.15 19.48
CA GLN A 229 10.38 -21.35 20.93
C GLN A 229 9.16 -20.75 21.65
N ALA A 230 8.58 -19.67 21.11
CA ALA A 230 7.37 -19.03 21.62
C ALA A 230 6.07 -19.52 20.92
N GLY A 231 6.10 -20.66 20.22
CA GLY A 231 4.99 -21.16 19.42
C GLY A 231 4.03 -22.09 20.17
N LEU A 232 2.84 -21.56 20.49
CA LEU A 232 1.50 -22.18 20.60
C LEU A 232 1.22 -23.33 21.61
N PHE A 233 2.21 -24.01 22.19
CA PHE A 233 2.02 -24.95 23.32
C PHE A 233 3.26 -25.05 24.23
N GLY A 234 4.07 -23.98 24.28
CA GLY A 234 5.30 -23.92 25.08
C GLY A 234 5.04 -23.56 26.55
N GLU A 235 4.56 -24.56 27.31
CA GLU A 235 4.96 -24.81 28.70
C GLU A 235 4.77 -23.66 29.70
N MET A 236 3.52 -23.50 30.18
CA MET A 236 3.28 -23.35 31.61
C MET A 236 3.70 -24.68 32.25
N GLY A 237 5.01 -24.88 32.35
CA GLY A 237 5.61 -26.03 33.01
C GLY A 237 5.23 -25.92 34.47
N GLU A 238 4.34 -26.82 34.88
CA GLU A 238 4.20 -27.25 36.25
C GLU A 238 5.58 -27.23 36.92
N ASP A 239 5.68 -26.47 38.01
CA ASP A 239 6.53 -26.82 39.14
C ASP A 239 6.15 -28.24 39.60
N GLY A 240 6.54 -29.24 38.81
CA GLY A 240 6.62 -30.63 39.21
C GLY A 240 7.80 -30.72 40.15
N GLY A 241 7.54 -30.37 41.41
CA GLY A 241 8.49 -30.37 42.50
C GLY A 241 9.42 -31.56 42.43
N LYS A 242 10.71 -31.26 42.31
CA LYS A 242 11.80 -32.21 42.49
C LYS A 242 11.69 -32.76 43.92
N MET A 243 10.95 -33.86 44.09
CA MET A 243 10.94 -34.64 45.33
C MET A 243 12.38 -35.07 45.56
N MET A 244 13.01 -34.46 46.57
CA MET A 244 14.21 -34.99 47.17
C MET A 244 13.81 -36.32 47.82
N ASP A 245 14.25 -37.42 47.22
CA ASP A 245 14.27 -38.73 47.85
C ASP A 245 15.33 -38.64 48.96
N ASP A 246 14.91 -38.21 50.15
CA ASP A 246 15.69 -38.33 51.38
C ASP A 246 15.82 -39.82 51.69
N GLY A 247 16.97 -40.39 51.32
CA GLY A 247 17.41 -41.71 51.74
C GLY A 247 17.52 -41.77 53.27
N GLY A 248 16.44 -42.17 53.92
CA GLY A 248 16.42 -42.57 55.33
C GLY A 248 16.82 -44.03 55.46
N GLY A 249 18.00 -44.28 56.04
CA GLY A 249 18.49 -45.62 56.36
C GLY A 249 17.70 -46.27 57.48
N ASP A 250 17.35 -47.53 57.28
CA ASP A 250 16.98 -48.47 58.35
C ASP A 250 18.26 -48.94 59.07
N GLU A 251 18.38 -48.58 60.35
CA GLU A 251 19.03 -49.36 61.41
C GLU A 251 17.96 -49.88 62.38
#